data_AF-H8ZGJ8-F1
#
_entry.id   AF-H8ZGJ8-F1
#
_cell.length_a   1.000
_cell.length_b   1.000
_cell.length_c   1.000
_cell.angle_alpha   90.00
_cell.angle_beta   90.00
_cell.angle_gamma   90.00
#
_symmetry.space_group_name_H-M   'P 1'
#
loop_
_entity.id
_entity.type
_entity.pdbx_description
1 polymer ?
#
loop_
_entity_poly.entity_id
_entity_poly.type
_entity_poly.pdbx_seq_one_letter_code
_entity_poly.pdbx_strand_id
1 'polypeptide(L)'
;MTKKVSRKFPELYSDISNGSVLNNSTFSTWMFMGYYQGVVIMILTLLFFESALIQLVSITFSCLVLNELLMVFLCVSKVHKLMLIAQSVSIFLYLISFKVLSDEIQIPAEWRKFLLQVLLVNIIAILPAFAQCAWRLWMNPPSYRKIQATYSY
;
A
#
# COMPACT_ATOMS: atom_id res chain seq x y z
N MET A 1 10.97 9.33 -18.86
CA MET A 1 11.02 10.77 -19.17
C MET A 1 12.38 11.08 -19.77
N THR A 2 12.43 11.57 -21.00
CA THR A 2 13.70 11.91 -21.67
C THR A 2 14.34 13.10 -20.97
N LYS A 3 15.64 13.01 -20.63
CA LYS A 3 16.45 14.02 -19.90
C LYS A 3 16.30 15.46 -20.44
N LYS A 4 15.84 15.64 -21.67
CA LYS A 4 15.61 16.92 -22.35
C LYS A 4 14.42 17.72 -21.81
N VAL A 5 13.38 17.09 -21.25
CA VAL A 5 12.20 17.78 -20.67
C VAL A 5 12.49 18.30 -19.25
N SER A 6 13.30 17.57 -18.50
CA SER A 6 13.71 17.89 -17.12
C SER A 6 14.48 19.22 -17.01
N ARG A 7 15.20 19.62 -18.07
CA ARG A 7 15.93 20.90 -18.12
C ARG A 7 15.06 22.13 -18.41
N LYS A 8 13.83 21.96 -18.93
CA LYS A 8 12.97 23.07 -19.37
C LYS A 8 12.12 23.68 -18.24
N PHE A 9 11.97 22.97 -17.11
CA PHE A 9 11.14 23.40 -15.98
C PHE A 9 11.94 23.33 -14.67
N PRO A 10 12.87 24.29 -14.42
CA PRO A 10 13.63 24.35 -13.18
C PRO A 10 12.75 24.54 -11.94
N GLU A 11 11.56 25.13 -12.11
CA GLU A 11 10.52 25.27 -11.07
C GLU A 11 10.04 23.91 -10.51
N LEU A 12 9.93 22.87 -11.34
CA LEU A 12 9.55 21.52 -10.88
C LEU A 12 10.65 20.82 -10.04
N TYR A 13 11.91 21.21 -10.22
CA TYR A 13 13.03 20.70 -9.41
C TYR A 13 13.23 21.54 -8.14
N SER A 14 12.90 22.83 -8.18
CA SER A 14 12.89 23.73 -7.02
C SER A 14 11.98 23.20 -5.90
N ASP A 15 10.77 22.74 -6.23
CA ASP A 15 9.83 22.22 -5.23
C ASP A 15 10.31 20.93 -4.54
N ILE A 16 11.08 20.10 -5.24
CA ILE A 16 11.72 18.89 -4.70
C ILE A 16 12.98 19.25 -3.90
N SER A 17 13.74 20.25 -4.36
CA SER A 17 14.96 20.76 -3.71
C SER A 17 14.69 21.57 -2.45
N ASN A 18 13.52 22.19 -2.33
CA ASN A 18 13.10 23.01 -1.19
C ASN A 18 12.52 22.19 -0.02
N GLY A 19 12.56 20.85 -0.07
CA GLY A 19 12.15 19.98 1.04
C GLY A 19 10.65 19.91 1.33
N SER A 20 9.81 20.63 0.58
CA SER A 20 8.35 20.65 0.76
C SER A 20 7.68 19.29 0.49
N VAL A 21 8.34 18.42 -0.29
CA VAL A 21 7.91 17.03 -0.54
C VAL A 21 7.96 16.12 0.70
N LEU A 22 8.69 16.51 1.75
CA LEU A 22 8.84 15.77 3.01
C LEU A 22 8.63 16.69 4.23
N ASN A 23 7.62 17.55 4.16
CA ASN A 23 7.21 18.37 5.29
C ASN A 23 6.79 17.47 6.48
N ASN A 24 7.11 17.87 7.72
CA ASN A 24 6.79 17.11 8.94
C ASN A 24 5.30 16.74 9.04
N SER A 25 4.41 17.58 8.51
CA SER A 25 2.97 17.31 8.46
C SER A 25 2.63 16.09 7.59
N THR A 26 3.28 15.95 6.42
CA THR A 26 3.03 14.83 5.52
C THR A 26 3.57 13.53 6.10
N PHE A 27 4.77 13.56 6.70
CA PHE A 27 5.32 12.41 7.42
C PHE A 27 4.40 11.96 8.57
N SER A 28 3.93 12.90 9.37
CA SER A 28 3.02 12.64 10.48
C SER A 28 1.70 12.00 10.00
N THR A 29 1.10 12.51 8.92
CA THR A 29 -0.10 11.90 8.32
C THR A 29 0.14 10.44 7.88
N TRP A 30 1.27 10.15 7.24
CA TRP A 30 1.61 8.78 6.85
C TRP A 30 1.82 7.86 8.06
N MET A 31 2.46 8.36 9.12
CA MET A 31 2.64 7.62 10.37
C MET A 31 1.29 7.26 11.00
N PHE A 32 0.36 8.21 11.08
CA PHE A 32 -0.99 7.95 11.61
C PHE A 32 -1.78 6.95 10.75
N MET A 33 -1.59 6.96 9.43
CA MET A 33 -2.23 6.00 8.54
C MET A 33 -1.69 4.59 8.76
N GLY A 34 -0.38 4.42 8.83
CA GLY A 34 0.23 3.12 9.14
C GLY A 34 -0.20 2.60 10.52
N TYR A 35 -0.27 3.49 11.51
CA TYR A 35 -0.80 3.16 12.83
C TYR A 35 -2.26 2.68 12.78
N TYR A 36 -3.14 3.41 12.09
CA TYR A 36 -4.54 3.01 11.92
C TYR A 36 -4.65 1.64 11.25
N GLN A 37 -3.89 1.39 10.18
CA GLN A 37 -3.92 0.12 9.45
C GLN A 37 -3.51 -1.05 10.34
N GLY A 38 -2.42 -0.89 11.10
CA GLY A 38 -1.97 -1.92 12.05
C GLY A 38 -3.00 -2.21 13.14
N VAL A 39 -3.60 -1.17 13.72
CA VAL A 39 -4.63 -1.31 14.76
C VAL A 39 -5.88 -1.99 14.22
N VAL A 40 -6.37 -1.58 13.05
CA VAL A 40 -7.57 -2.16 12.43
C VAL A 40 -7.35 -3.64 12.07
N ILE A 41 -6.21 -3.99 11.48
CA ILE A 41 -5.90 -5.39 11.15
C ILE A 41 -5.88 -6.23 12.43
N MET A 42 -5.26 -5.74 13.51
CA MET A 42 -5.18 -6.47 14.77
C MET A 42 -6.55 -6.64 15.43
N ILE A 43 -7.32 -5.55 15.59
CA ILE A 43 -8.64 -5.59 16.23
C ILE A 43 -9.59 -6.48 15.45
N LEU A 44 -9.67 -6.33 14.12
CA LEU A 44 -10.58 -7.16 13.32
C LEU A 44 -10.18 -8.64 13.36
N THR A 45 -8.89 -8.94 13.32
CA THR A 45 -8.44 -10.34 13.39
C THR A 45 -8.71 -10.95 14.76
N LEU A 46 -8.61 -10.16 15.84
CA LEU A 46 -9.03 -10.59 17.18
C LEU A 46 -10.53 -10.84 17.29
N LEU A 47 -11.37 -10.08 16.57
CA LEU A 47 -12.82 -10.36 16.52
C LEU A 47 -13.16 -11.63 15.75
N PHE A 48 -12.36 -11.99 14.74
CA PHE A 48 -12.48 -13.25 14.01
C PHE A 48 -11.80 -14.44 14.71
N PHE A 49 -11.29 -14.23 15.92
CA PHE A 49 -10.64 -15.26 16.71
C PHE A 49 -11.66 -16.27 17.23
N GLU A 50 -11.69 -17.48 16.64
CA GLU A 50 -12.64 -18.52 17.05
C GLU A 50 -12.03 -19.56 17.98
N SER A 51 -10.79 -20.04 17.78
CA SER A 51 -10.29 -21.16 18.61
C SER A 51 -8.79 -21.49 18.58
N ALA A 52 -7.92 -20.78 17.87
CA ALA A 52 -6.47 -21.07 17.87
C ALA A 52 -5.60 -19.84 17.60
N LEU A 53 -4.55 -19.63 18.41
CA LEU A 53 -3.58 -18.54 18.21
C LEU A 53 -2.84 -18.66 16.88
N ILE A 54 -2.55 -19.88 16.43
CA ILE A 54 -1.91 -20.14 15.13
C ILE A 54 -2.79 -19.64 13.96
N GLN A 55 -4.12 -19.80 14.06
CA GLN A 55 -5.05 -19.27 13.07
C GLN A 55 -5.08 -17.73 13.09
N LEU A 56 -5.02 -17.12 14.27
CA LEU A 56 -4.92 -15.65 14.42
C LEU A 56 -3.68 -15.10 13.74
N VAL A 57 -2.52 -15.69 14.04
CA VAL A 57 -1.22 -15.29 13.47
C VAL A 57 -1.24 -15.47 11.95
N SER A 58 -1.81 -16.57 11.46
CA SER A 58 -1.94 -16.83 10.02
C SER A 58 -2.80 -15.76 9.32
N ILE A 59 -3.96 -15.41 9.88
CA ILE A 59 -4.85 -14.38 9.32
C ILE A 59 -4.18 -13.01 9.36
N THR A 60 -3.64 -12.59 10.51
CA THR A 60 -2.98 -11.29 10.66
C THR A 60 -1.79 -11.14 9.72
N PHE A 61 -0.94 -12.16 9.61
CA PHE A 61 0.22 -12.15 8.72
C PHE A 61 -0.21 -12.00 7.25
N SER A 62 -1.19 -12.79 6.79
CA SER A 62 -1.76 -12.68 5.46
C SER A 62 -2.42 -11.33 5.20
N CYS A 63 -3.12 -10.78 6.18
CA CYS A 63 -3.72 -9.45 6.11
C CYS A 63 -2.66 -8.36 5.93
N LEU A 64 -1.60 -8.37 6.73
CA LEU A 64 -0.52 -7.38 6.66
C LEU A 64 0.16 -7.40 5.30
N VAL A 65 0.57 -8.57 4.83
CA VAL A 65 1.26 -8.71 3.54
C VAL A 65 0.34 -8.25 2.41
N LEU A 66 -0.90 -8.74 2.34
CA LEU A 66 -1.82 -8.33 1.29
C LEU A 66 -2.17 -6.84 1.35
N ASN A 67 -2.26 -6.25 2.54
CA ASN A 67 -2.59 -4.84 2.70
C ASN A 67 -1.47 -3.95 2.14
N GLU A 68 -0.21 -4.27 2.44
CA GLU A 68 0.94 -3.57 1.87
C GLU A 68 1.00 -3.74 0.35
N LEU A 69 0.78 -4.94 -0.16
CA LEU A 69 0.76 -5.20 -1.60
C LEU A 69 -0.34 -4.40 -2.32
N LEU A 70 -1.54 -4.33 -1.73
CA LEU A 70 -2.66 -3.56 -2.26
C LEU A 70 -2.40 -2.05 -2.17
N MET A 71 -1.89 -1.56 -1.04
CA MET A 71 -1.57 -0.15 -0.82
C MET A 71 -0.53 0.35 -1.83
N VAL A 72 0.53 -0.44 -2.08
CA VAL A 72 1.54 -0.15 -3.10
C VAL A 72 0.91 -0.05 -4.50
N PHE A 73 -0.01 -0.96 -4.83
CA PHE A 73 -0.68 -0.96 -6.13
C PHE A 73 -1.60 0.27 -6.30
N LEU A 74 -2.34 0.67 -5.26
CA LEU A 74 -3.20 1.86 -5.29
C LEU A 74 -2.43 3.17 -5.34
N CYS A 75 -1.29 3.25 -4.66
CA CYS A 75 -0.52 4.48 -4.56
C CYS A 75 0.29 4.77 -5.84
N VAL A 76 0.56 3.77 -6.67
CA VAL A 76 1.29 3.99 -7.93
C VAL A 76 0.36 4.52 -9.02
N SER A 77 0.75 5.62 -9.67
CA SER A 77 -0.01 6.14 -10.83
C SER A 77 0.40 5.53 -12.17
N LYS A 78 1.61 4.94 -12.26
CA LYS A 78 2.11 4.30 -13.47
C LYS A 78 2.78 2.97 -13.13
N VAL A 79 2.25 1.90 -13.71
CA VAL A 79 2.82 0.56 -13.58
C VAL A 79 4.11 0.49 -14.41
N HIS A 80 5.23 0.28 -13.74
CA HIS A 80 6.52 0.02 -14.37
C HIS A 80 6.83 -1.47 -14.31
N LYS A 81 7.54 -2.01 -15.32
CA LYS A 81 7.90 -3.43 -15.38
C LYS A 81 8.66 -3.90 -14.13
N LEU A 82 9.56 -3.07 -13.60
CA LEU A 82 10.31 -3.36 -12.37
C LEU A 82 9.41 -3.46 -11.14
N MET A 83 8.35 -2.66 -11.07
CA MET A 83 7.40 -2.71 -9.95
C MET A 83 6.60 -4.02 -9.97
N LEU A 84 6.18 -4.50 -11.14
CA LEU A 84 5.51 -5.79 -11.27
C LEU A 84 6.43 -6.93 -10.81
N ILE A 85 7.72 -6.88 -11.18
CA ILE A 85 8.71 -7.86 -10.72
C ILE A 85 8.83 -7.83 -9.19
N ALA A 86 8.98 -6.64 -8.59
CA ALA A 86 9.06 -6.51 -7.14
C ALA A 86 7.80 -7.05 -6.45
N GLN A 87 6.62 -6.75 -6.98
CA GLN A 87 5.36 -7.26 -6.46
C GLN A 87 5.28 -8.79 -6.53
N SER A 88 5.69 -9.37 -7.66
CA SER A 88 5.74 -10.84 -7.83
C SER A 88 6.72 -11.48 -6.86
N VAL A 89 7.88 -10.86 -6.61
CA VAL A 89 8.84 -11.33 -5.62
C VAL A 89 8.24 -11.29 -4.21
N SER A 90 7.50 -10.23 -3.84
CA SER A 90 6.82 -10.17 -2.54
C SER A 90 5.78 -11.28 -2.37
N ILE A 91 5.00 -11.58 -3.41
CA ILE A 91 4.06 -12.71 -3.40
C ILE A 91 4.82 -14.04 -3.25
N PHE A 92 5.94 -14.19 -3.94
CA PHE A 92 6.76 -15.39 -3.83
C PHE A 92 7.34 -15.58 -2.43
N LEU A 93 7.85 -14.51 -1.81
CA LEU A 93 8.33 -14.53 -0.43
C LEU A 93 7.22 -14.89 0.55
N TYR A 94 6.01 -14.37 0.35
CA TYR A 94 4.84 -14.74 1.15
C TYR A 94 4.54 -16.25 1.08
N LEU A 95 4.61 -16.87 -0.11
CA LEU A 95 4.43 -18.32 -0.26
C LEU A 95 5.55 -19.11 0.42
N ILE A 96 6.78 -18.60 0.41
CA ILE A 96 7.90 -19.20 1.14
C ILE A 96 7.65 -19.12 2.65
N SER A 97 7.08 -18.03 3.17
CA SER A 97 6.80 -17.87 4.60
C SER A 97 5.93 -19.00 5.17
N PHE A 98 4.96 -19.52 4.41
CA PHE A 98 4.16 -20.69 4.86
C PHE A 98 5.00 -21.97 5.05
N LYS A 99 6.07 -22.13 4.28
CA LYS A 99 6.97 -23.30 4.43
C LYS A 99 7.99 -23.10 5.53
N VAL A 100 8.49 -21.88 5.71
CA VAL A 100 9.53 -21.58 6.71
C VAL A 100 8.93 -21.50 8.11
N LEU A 101 7.74 -20.92 8.26
CA LEU A 101 7.00 -20.78 9.52
C LEU A 101 5.84 -21.79 9.60
N SER A 102 6.06 -23.04 9.19
CA SER A 102 5.00 -24.07 9.20
C SER A 102 4.42 -24.36 10.60
N ASP A 103 5.20 -24.10 11.65
CA ASP A 103 4.77 -24.28 13.03
C ASP A 103 3.84 -23.16 13.52
N GLU A 104 4.01 -21.95 13.00
CA GLU A 104 3.29 -20.75 13.45
C GLU A 104 2.19 -20.31 12.47
N ILE A 105 2.32 -20.67 11.19
CA ILE A 105 1.43 -20.27 10.10
C ILE A 105 0.88 -21.51 9.42
N GLN A 106 -0.43 -21.75 9.56
CA GLN A 106 -1.11 -22.88 8.96
C GLN A 106 -2.31 -22.41 8.14
N ILE A 107 -2.49 -23.01 6.97
CA ILE A 107 -3.69 -22.80 6.17
C ILE A 107 -4.80 -23.63 6.82
N PRO A 108 -5.84 -23.01 7.40
CA PRO A 108 -6.93 -23.76 8.01
C PRO A 108 -7.66 -24.60 6.96
N ALA A 109 -8.23 -25.73 7.38
CA ALA A 109 -8.95 -26.65 6.49
C ALA A 109 -10.04 -25.94 5.66
N GLU A 110 -10.69 -24.92 6.25
CA GLU A 110 -11.62 -24.04 5.56
C GLU A 110 -10.93 -22.83 4.90
N TRP A 111 -10.13 -23.09 3.86
CA TRP A 111 -9.42 -22.05 3.11
C TRP A 111 -10.34 -20.92 2.59
N ARG A 112 -11.62 -21.21 2.32
CA ARG A 112 -12.61 -20.22 1.88
C ARG A 112 -12.93 -19.18 2.95
N LYS A 113 -13.19 -19.63 4.19
CA LYS A 113 -13.48 -18.75 5.32
C LYS A 113 -12.29 -17.87 5.62
N PHE A 114 -11.09 -18.47 5.59
CA PHE A 114 -9.83 -17.76 5.74
C PHE A 114 -9.65 -16.65 4.71
N LEU A 115 -9.81 -16.95 3.42
CA LEU A 115 -9.70 -15.92 2.37
C LEU A 115 -10.73 -14.81 2.54
N LEU A 116 -11.97 -15.15 2.89
CA LEU A 116 -13.03 -14.16 3.06
C LEU A 116 -12.73 -13.22 4.23
N GLN A 117 -12.28 -13.76 5.37
CA GLN A 117 -11.84 -12.96 6.52
C GLN A 117 -10.70 -12.02 6.13
N VAL A 118 -9.67 -12.55 5.47
CA VAL A 118 -8.52 -11.77 5.03
C VAL A 118 -8.93 -10.65 4.07
N LEU A 119 -9.79 -10.92 3.10
CA LEU A 119 -10.31 -9.92 2.16
C LEU A 119 -11.12 -8.83 2.86
N LEU A 120 -12.02 -9.19 3.78
CA LEU A 120 -12.82 -8.23 4.52
C LEU A 120 -11.96 -7.28 5.36
N VAL A 121 -10.96 -7.82 6.06
CA VAL A 121 -10.03 -7.03 6.87
C VAL A 121 -9.24 -6.05 5.98
N ASN A 122 -8.74 -6.52 4.83
CA ASN A 122 -8.01 -5.68 3.89
C ASN A 122 -8.86 -4.55 3.31
N ILE A 123 -10.12 -4.82 2.97
CA ILE A 123 -11.04 -3.80 2.44
C ILE A 123 -11.25 -2.67 3.46
N ILE A 124 -11.36 -3.00 4.75
CA ILE A 124 -11.54 -2.00 5.80
C ILE A 124 -10.21 -1.27 6.07
N ALA A 125 -9.09 -1.98 6.10
CA ALA A 125 -7.77 -1.41 6.36
C ALA A 125 -7.30 -0.44 5.25
N ILE A 126 -7.74 -0.60 4.01
CA ILE A 126 -7.28 0.24 2.90
C ILE A 126 -8.05 1.56 2.77
N LEU A 127 -9.18 1.73 3.46
CA LEU A 127 -9.99 2.95 3.47
C LEU A 127 -9.19 4.25 3.67
N PRO A 128 -8.30 4.38 4.68
CA PRO A 128 -7.49 5.60 4.86
C PRO A 128 -6.52 5.83 3.70
N ALA A 129 -5.90 4.78 3.16
CA ALA A 129 -4.97 4.89 2.05
C ALA A 129 -5.69 5.32 0.76
N PHE A 130 -6.88 4.76 0.53
CA PHE A 130 -7.76 5.16 -0.57
C PHE A 130 -8.20 6.62 -0.44
N ALA A 131 -8.64 7.04 0.75
CA ALA A 131 -9.03 8.42 1.03
C ALA A 131 -7.87 9.39 0.77
N GLN A 132 -6.65 9.06 1.18
CA GLN A 132 -5.48 9.88 0.89
C GLN A 132 -5.14 9.93 -0.60
N CYS A 133 -5.25 8.81 -1.31
CA CYS A 133 -4.99 8.77 -2.74
C CYS A 133 -6.02 9.63 -3.50
N ALA A 134 -7.30 9.53 -3.14
CA ALA A 134 -8.37 10.39 -3.65
C ALA A 134 -8.15 11.86 -3.30
N TRP A 135 -7.71 12.16 -2.07
CA TRP A 135 -7.40 13.52 -1.62
C TRP A 135 -6.24 14.14 -2.40
N ARG A 136 -5.17 13.38 -2.67
CA ARG A 136 -4.05 13.83 -3.50
C ARG A 136 -4.51 14.13 -4.92
N LEU A 137 -5.37 13.29 -5.49
CA LEU A 137 -5.97 13.52 -6.81
C LEU A 137 -6.87 14.76 -6.85
N TRP A 138 -7.59 15.05 -5.77
CA TRP A 138 -8.57 16.15 -5.71
C TRP A 138 -7.93 17.52 -5.42
N MET A 139 -7.03 17.62 -4.44
CA MET A 139 -6.44 18.92 -4.04
C MET A 139 -5.21 19.34 -4.85
N ASN A 140 -4.48 18.41 -5.47
CA ASN A 140 -3.32 18.73 -6.29
C ASN A 140 -3.31 17.85 -7.55
N PRO A 141 -4.08 18.19 -8.61
CA PRO A 141 -3.74 17.66 -9.93
C PRO A 141 -2.27 18.03 -10.17
N PRO A 142 -1.35 17.05 -10.30
CA PRO A 142 0.09 17.32 -10.34
C PRO A 142 0.35 18.39 -11.41
N SER A 143 1.15 19.42 -11.11
CA SER A 143 1.43 20.54 -12.03
C SER A 143 1.82 20.08 -13.45
N TYR A 144 2.32 18.84 -13.58
CA TYR A 144 2.48 18.11 -14.83
C TYR A 144 1.24 18.08 -15.75
N ARG A 145 0.00 17.92 -15.23
CA ARG A 145 -1.25 17.97 -16.02
C ARG A 145 -1.51 19.35 -16.60
N LYS A 146 -1.17 20.42 -15.87
CA LYS A 146 -1.31 21.80 -16.37
C LYS A 146 -0.33 22.02 -17.53
N ILE A 147 0.90 21.54 -17.39
CA ILE A 147 1.93 21.68 -18.43
C ILE A 147 1.61 20.78 -19.64
N GLN A 148 1.11 19.55 -19.45
CA GLN A 148 0.71 18.69 -20.57
C GLN A 148 -0.50 19.23 -21.34
N ALA A 149 -1.48 19.83 -20.65
CA ALA A 149 -2.64 20.46 -21.28
C ALA A 149 -2.26 21.74 -22.05
N THR A 150 -1.28 22.52 -21.55
CA THR A 150 -0.82 23.75 -22.21
C THR A 150 0.09 23.50 -23.42
N TYR A 151 0.85 22.40 -23.45
CA TYR A 151 1.83 22.08 -24.52
C TYR A 151 1.39 20.94 -25.46
N SER A 152 0.09 20.66 -25.58
CA SER A 152 -0.46 19.71 -26.56
C SER A 152 -0.83 20.37 -27.91
N TYR A 153 0.06 21.21 -28.45
CA TYR A 153 0.07 21.66 -29.86
C TYR A 153 1.47 21.50 -30.43
#